data_AF-A0A644ZD94-F1
#
_entry.id   AF-A0A644ZD94-F1
#
_cell.length_a   1.000
_cell.length_b   1.000
_cell.length_c   1.000
_cell.angle_alpha   90.00
_cell.angle_beta   90.00
_cell.angle_gamma   90.00
#
_symmetry.space_group_name_H-M   'P 1'
#
loop_
_entity.id
_entity.type
_entity.pdbx_description
1 polymer ?
#
loop_
_entity_poly.entity_id
_entity_poly.type
_entity_poly.pdbx_seq_one_letter_code
_entity_poly.pdbx_strand_id
1 'polypeptide(L)'
;MMQVIRQATPNVKKVHITPASGCRYHVVIQLDQKHEGEAKNAMFAAFTSSTEVKHVVVVDTDIDIYDMQDVEWAIANRVQAARDVFIIPNAMGNKLDPSSRNGTSDKMGIDATIPMSDKRDRFQKIHIAGYEEINLSDYL
;
A
#
# COMPACT_ATOMS: atom_id res chain seq x y z
N MET A 1 13.48 -6.57 0.90
CA MET A 1 12.43 -5.51 0.95
C MET A 1 12.10 -5.09 2.39
N MET A 2 11.47 -5.93 3.22
CA MET A 2 11.05 -5.56 4.59
C MET A 2 12.16 -4.87 5.43
N GLN A 3 13.38 -5.42 5.41
CA GLN A 3 14.53 -4.85 6.14
C GLN A 3 14.88 -3.42 5.67
N VAL A 4 14.86 -3.17 4.35
CA VAL A 4 15.17 -1.85 3.76
C VAL A 4 14.11 -0.83 4.17
N ILE A 5 12.83 -1.20 4.10
CA ILE A 5 11.74 -0.31 4.49
C ILE A 5 11.81 0.01 5.98
N ARG A 6 12.13 -0.98 6.83
CA ARG A 6 12.32 -0.76 8.28
C ARG A 6 13.45 0.21 8.64
N GLN A 7 14.48 0.34 7.80
CA GLN A 7 15.55 1.31 8.05
C GLN A 7 15.04 2.76 7.94
N ALA A 8 14.13 3.02 6.99
CA ALA A 8 13.50 4.33 6.83
C ALA A 8 12.29 4.52 7.75
N THR A 9 11.58 3.44 8.07
CA THR A 9 10.31 3.49 8.82
C THR A 9 10.17 2.24 9.72
N PRO A 10 10.64 2.31 10.97
CA PRO A 10 10.66 1.16 11.88
C PRO A 10 9.30 0.53 12.17
N ASN A 11 8.21 1.31 12.07
CA ASN A 11 6.85 0.91 12.43
C ASN A 11 6.10 0.10 11.36
N VAL A 12 6.78 -0.29 10.28
CA VAL A 12 6.20 -1.16 9.24
C VAL A 12 5.89 -2.53 9.82
N LYS A 13 4.63 -2.95 9.67
CA LYS A 13 4.13 -4.22 10.21
C LYS A 13 4.27 -5.35 9.20
N LYS A 14 3.82 -5.11 7.96
CA LYS A 14 3.81 -6.11 6.90
C LYS A 14 4.09 -5.46 5.55
N VAL A 15 4.61 -6.26 4.62
CA VAL A 15 4.85 -5.87 3.24
C VAL A 15 4.40 -7.02 2.36
N HIS A 16 3.60 -6.72 1.35
CA HIS A 16 3.07 -7.68 0.39
C HIS A 16 3.44 -7.26 -1.03
N ILE A 17 4.01 -8.18 -1.79
CA ILE A 17 4.22 -8.00 -3.23
C ILE A 17 3.13 -8.79 -3.93
N THR A 18 2.26 -8.12 -4.66
CA THR A 18 0.99 -8.73 -5.07
C THR A 18 1.21 -9.79 -6.17
N PRO A 19 0.57 -10.96 -6.09
CA PRO A 19 0.70 -12.01 -7.10
C PRO A 19 0.26 -11.56 -8.49
N ALA A 20 -0.78 -10.71 -8.57
CA ALA A 20 -1.27 -10.14 -9.82
C ALA A 20 -0.21 -9.33 -10.57
N SER A 21 0.81 -8.81 -9.88
CA SER A 21 1.94 -8.08 -10.47
C SER A 21 3.14 -8.97 -10.83
N GLY A 22 2.95 -10.30 -10.86
CA GLY A 22 4.03 -11.27 -11.04
C GLY A 22 4.98 -11.32 -9.85
N CYS A 23 4.48 -10.97 -8.65
CA CYS A 23 5.27 -10.88 -7.41
C CYS A 23 6.49 -9.94 -7.51
N ARG A 24 6.38 -8.85 -8.29
CA ARG A 24 7.49 -7.91 -8.54
C ARG A 24 7.10 -6.45 -8.53
N TYR A 25 6.10 -6.07 -9.33
CA TYR A 25 5.92 -4.67 -9.71
C TYR A 25 5.09 -3.85 -8.71
N HIS A 26 4.17 -4.49 -7.97
CA HIS A 26 3.23 -3.79 -7.10
C HIS A 26 3.42 -4.23 -5.64
N VAL A 27 3.69 -3.26 -4.77
CA VAL A 27 3.95 -3.47 -3.35
C VAL A 27 2.90 -2.76 -2.52
N VAL A 28 2.35 -3.47 -1.54
CA VAL A 28 1.46 -2.91 -0.51
C VAL A 28 2.19 -2.98 0.83
N ILE A 29 2.24 -1.87 1.55
CA ILE A 29 2.92 -1.75 2.84
C ILE A 29 1.88 -1.46 3.91
N GLN A 30 1.85 -2.30 4.95
CA GLN A 30 1.05 -2.04 6.15
C GLN A 30 1.89 -1.29 7.18
N LEU A 31 1.45 -0.08 7.53
CA LEU A 31 2.19 0.84 8.39
C LEU A 31 1.36 1.23 9.63
N ASP A 32 2.00 1.19 10.80
CA ASP A 32 1.46 1.83 12.01
C ASP A 32 2.08 3.22 12.14
N GLN A 33 1.50 4.19 11.44
CA GLN A 33 2.06 5.53 11.32
C GLN A 33 2.10 6.24 12.67
N LYS A 34 3.27 6.83 12.99
CA LYS A 34 3.52 7.62 14.21
C LYS A 34 3.76 9.10 13.89
N HIS A 35 4.24 9.40 12.69
CA HIS A 35 4.47 10.77 12.24
C HIS A 35 3.93 10.96 10.83
N GLU A 36 3.37 12.13 10.56
CA GLU A 36 2.90 12.50 9.23
C GLU A 36 4.06 12.42 8.22
N GLY A 37 3.81 11.81 7.06
CA GLY A 37 4.81 11.63 6.00
C GLY A 37 5.68 10.37 6.10
N GLU A 38 5.55 9.55 7.16
CA GLU A 38 6.23 8.25 7.24
C GLU A 38 5.86 7.32 6.08
N ALA A 39 4.61 7.35 5.61
CA ALA A 39 4.17 6.61 4.43
C ALA A 39 5.02 6.92 3.18
N LYS A 40 5.30 8.20 2.91
CA LYS A 40 6.14 8.59 1.76
C LYS A 40 7.59 8.10 1.90
N ASN A 41 8.15 8.13 3.12
CA ASN A 41 9.47 7.56 3.39
C ASN A 41 9.51 6.04 3.16
N ALA A 42 8.47 5.33 3.61
CA ALA A 42 8.32 3.90 3.37
C ALA A 42 8.23 3.58 1.86
N MET A 43 7.52 4.40 1.08
CA MET A 43 7.45 4.26 -0.38
C MET A 43 8.82 4.43 -1.04
N PHE A 44 9.59 5.47 -0.67
CA PHE A 44 10.95 5.65 -1.19
C PHE A 44 11.85 4.45 -0.87
N ALA A 45 11.78 3.94 0.37
CA ALA A 45 12.55 2.76 0.76
C ALA A 45 12.11 1.48 0.02
N ALA A 46 10.84 1.38 -0.37
CA ALA A 46 10.38 0.29 -1.20
C ALA A 46 10.94 0.39 -2.63
N PHE A 47 10.97 1.58 -3.22
CA PHE A 47 11.59 1.80 -4.54
C PHE A 47 13.10 1.53 -4.56
N THR A 48 13.82 1.82 -3.48
CA THR A 48 15.26 1.50 -3.38
C THR A 48 15.53 0.02 -3.13
N SER A 49 14.53 -0.73 -2.66
CA SER A 49 14.71 -2.16 -2.36
C SER A 49 14.82 -3.06 -3.59
N SER A 50 14.25 -2.66 -4.73
CA SER A 50 14.42 -3.30 -6.04
C SER A 50 14.02 -2.32 -7.14
N THR A 51 14.79 -2.31 -8.24
CA THR A 51 14.49 -1.50 -9.43
C THR A 51 13.17 -1.90 -10.10
N GLU A 52 12.72 -3.14 -9.89
CA GLU A 52 11.48 -3.66 -10.47
C GLU A 52 10.22 -3.05 -9.83
N VAL A 53 10.29 -2.56 -8.59
CA VAL A 53 9.12 -1.99 -7.91
C VAL A 53 8.63 -0.77 -8.69
N LYS A 54 7.38 -0.83 -9.17
CA LYS A 54 6.78 0.20 -10.04
C LYS A 54 5.73 1.00 -9.29
N HIS A 55 4.84 0.33 -8.58
CA HIS A 55 3.77 0.94 -7.80
C HIS A 55 3.90 0.55 -6.33
N VAL A 56 3.70 1.50 -5.43
CA VAL A 56 3.67 1.25 -3.98
C VAL A 56 2.43 1.90 -3.37
N VAL A 57 1.69 1.15 -2.59
CA VAL A 57 0.56 1.62 -1.79
C VAL A 57 0.88 1.43 -0.32
N VAL A 58 0.66 2.44 0.50
CA VAL A 58 0.81 2.34 1.96
C VAL A 58 -0.56 2.45 2.61
N VAL A 59 -0.88 1.53 3.51
CA VAL A 59 -2.16 1.45 4.23
C VAL A 59 -1.94 1.29 5.73
N ASP A 60 -2.94 1.64 6.52
CA ASP A 60 -2.94 1.42 7.98
C ASP A 60 -3.05 -0.06 8.37
N THR A 61 -2.88 -0.33 9.66
CA THR A 61 -2.91 -1.69 10.24
C THR A 61 -4.28 -2.36 10.22
N ASP A 62 -5.36 -1.63 9.98
CA ASP A 62 -6.73 -2.15 9.89
C ASP A 62 -7.11 -2.61 8.46
N ILE A 63 -6.19 -2.50 7.51
CA ILE A 63 -6.34 -3.00 6.15
C ILE A 63 -5.62 -4.34 6.01
N ASP A 64 -6.32 -5.37 5.53
CA ASP A 64 -5.68 -6.62 5.14
C ASP A 64 -4.99 -6.48 3.78
N ILE A 65 -3.65 -6.43 3.80
CA ILE A 65 -2.85 -6.26 2.58
C ILE A 65 -2.85 -7.49 1.66
N TYR A 66 -3.40 -8.62 2.10
CA TYR A 66 -3.54 -9.82 1.27
C TYR A 66 -4.89 -9.88 0.54
N ASP A 67 -5.88 -9.08 0.96
CA ASP A 67 -7.13 -8.87 0.24
C ASP A 67 -7.06 -7.58 -0.57
N MET A 68 -6.94 -7.70 -1.89
CA MET A 68 -6.83 -6.54 -2.77
C MET A 68 -8.12 -5.70 -2.82
N GLN A 69 -9.28 -6.27 -2.49
CA GLN A 69 -10.51 -5.48 -2.36
C GLN A 69 -10.42 -4.54 -1.15
N ASP A 70 -9.77 -4.98 -0.08
CA ASP A 70 -9.60 -4.17 1.12
C ASP A 70 -8.57 -3.05 0.92
N VAL A 71 -7.50 -3.33 0.19
CA VAL A 71 -6.52 -2.32 -0.27
C VAL A 71 -7.18 -1.31 -1.21
N GLU A 72 -8.01 -1.78 -2.15
CA GLU A 72 -8.77 -0.91 -3.05
C GLU A 72 -9.75 -0.02 -2.28
N TRP A 73 -10.44 -0.56 -1.28
CA TRP A 73 -11.31 0.21 -0.39
C TRP A 73 -10.53 1.33 0.31
N ALA A 74 -9.32 1.06 0.81
CA ALA A 74 -8.46 2.07 1.43
C ALA A 74 -8.09 3.16 0.42
N ILE A 75 -7.72 2.79 -0.82
CA ILE A 75 -7.44 3.75 -1.89
C ILE A 75 -8.67 4.62 -2.16
N ALA A 76 -9.85 4.02 -2.31
CA ALA A 76 -11.07 4.73 -2.66
C ALA A 76 -11.53 5.72 -1.58
N ASN A 77 -11.32 5.41 -0.30
CA ASN A 77 -11.91 6.16 0.81
C ASN A 77 -10.91 6.97 1.64
N ARG A 78 -9.59 6.75 1.48
CA ARG A 78 -8.55 7.45 2.27
C ARG A 78 -7.64 8.34 1.42
N VAL A 79 -7.69 8.23 0.09
CA VAL A 79 -6.78 8.96 -0.81
C VAL A 79 -7.44 10.20 -1.40
N GLN A 80 -6.73 11.32 -1.36
CA GLN A 80 -6.96 12.49 -2.22
C GLN A 80 -5.74 12.68 -3.11
N ALA A 81 -5.89 12.33 -4.40
CA ALA A 81 -4.77 12.14 -5.32
C ALA A 81 -3.77 13.32 -5.37
N ALA A 82 -4.25 14.57 -5.28
CA ALA A 82 -3.39 15.75 -5.36
C ALA A 82 -2.34 15.84 -4.22
N ARG A 83 -2.64 15.30 -3.03
CA ARG A 83 -1.73 15.30 -1.87
C ARG A 83 -1.12 13.92 -1.60
N ASP A 84 -1.86 12.86 -1.90
CA ASP A 84 -1.57 11.51 -1.44
C ASP A 84 -0.89 10.65 -2.51
N VAL A 85 -0.91 11.09 -3.78
CA VAL A 85 -0.22 10.41 -4.90
C VAL A 85 0.97 11.23 -5.37
N PHE A 86 2.07 10.55 -5.67
CA PHE A 86 3.19 11.16 -6.39
C PHE A 86 3.71 10.23 -7.50
N ILE A 87 4.31 10.84 -8.53
CA ILE A 87 4.87 10.14 -9.69
C ILE A 87 6.33 10.57 -9.85
N ILE A 88 7.22 9.59 -10.05
CA ILE A 88 8.63 9.78 -10.39
C ILE A 88 8.82 9.31 -11.83
N PRO A 89 8.94 10.23 -12.80
CA PRO A 89 9.10 9.84 -14.19
C PRO A 89 10.52 9.37 -14.51
N ASN A 90 10.65 8.52 -15.52
CA ASN A 90 11.92 8.09 -16.13
C ASN A 90 12.93 7.42 -15.17
N ALA A 91 12.46 6.67 -14.19
CA ALA A 91 13.32 5.88 -13.31
C ALA A 91 13.75 4.55 -13.98
N MET A 92 14.72 3.85 -13.38
CA MET A 92 15.04 2.48 -13.79
C MET A 92 13.91 1.53 -13.39
N GLY A 93 13.47 0.72 -14.35
CA GLY A 93 12.46 -0.32 -14.20
C GLY A 93 12.95 -1.67 -14.73
N ASN A 94 12.05 -2.45 -15.32
CA ASN A 94 12.34 -3.76 -15.89
C ASN A 94 12.10 -3.77 -17.41
N LYS A 95 13.02 -4.33 -18.20
CA LYS A 95 12.87 -4.49 -19.65
C LYS A 95 11.74 -5.44 -20.06
N LEU A 96 11.33 -6.35 -19.17
CA LEU A 96 10.22 -7.27 -19.38
C LEU A 96 8.85 -6.63 -19.13
N ASP A 97 8.81 -5.43 -18.53
CA ASP A 97 7.57 -4.65 -18.46
C ASP A 97 7.29 -4.09 -19.87
N PRO A 98 6.22 -4.53 -20.56
CA PRO A 98 5.92 -4.11 -21.93
C PRO A 98 5.55 -2.62 -22.04
N SER A 99 5.19 -1.98 -20.92
CA SER A 99 4.93 -0.54 -20.88
C SER A 99 6.18 0.31 -20.65
N SER A 100 7.31 -0.32 -20.32
CA SER A 100 8.58 0.38 -20.12
C SER A 100 9.16 0.86 -21.46
N ARG A 101 9.90 1.98 -21.42
CA ARG A 101 10.70 2.44 -22.56
C ARG A 101 12.10 1.82 -22.48
N ASN A 102 12.22 0.58 -22.96
CA ASN A 102 13.47 -0.20 -22.94
C ASN A 102 14.07 -0.34 -21.52
N GLY A 103 13.22 -0.60 -20.52
CA GLY A 103 13.61 -0.71 -19.11
C GLY A 103 13.60 0.58 -18.32
N THR A 104 13.34 1.75 -18.94
CA THR A 104 12.97 2.98 -18.22
C THR A 104 11.47 2.96 -17.92
N SER A 105 11.09 3.26 -16.68
CA SER A 105 9.70 3.20 -16.22
C SER A 105 9.39 4.34 -15.25
N ASP A 106 8.15 4.78 -15.24
CA ASP A 106 7.65 5.73 -14.26
C ASP A 106 7.22 4.97 -12.99
N LYS A 107 7.48 5.55 -11.82
CA LYS A 107 7.13 4.97 -10.52
C LYS A 107 6.05 5.80 -9.86
N MET A 108 5.14 5.15 -9.12
CA MET A 108 4.02 5.82 -8.46
C MET A 108 3.87 5.34 -7.02
N GLY A 109 3.78 6.29 -6.09
CA GLY A 109 3.44 6.05 -4.70
C GLY A 109 2.05 6.54 -4.37
N ILE A 110 1.28 5.77 -3.59
CA ILE A 110 -0.06 6.11 -3.10
C ILE A 110 -0.07 5.99 -1.57
N ASP A 111 -0.37 7.11 -0.90
CA ASP A 111 -0.60 7.17 0.55
C ASP A 111 -2.09 6.95 0.84
N ALA A 112 -2.46 5.73 1.21
CA ALA A 112 -3.82 5.38 1.62
C ALA A 112 -3.94 5.25 3.15
N THR A 113 -3.09 5.96 3.90
CA THR A 113 -3.15 6.03 5.36
C THR A 113 -4.13 7.12 5.83
N ILE A 114 -4.64 6.99 7.06
CA ILE A 114 -5.45 8.02 7.70
C ILE A 114 -4.53 9.20 8.08
N PRO A 115 -4.85 10.45 7.69
CA PRO A 115 -4.07 11.62 8.09
C PRO A 115 -3.96 11.73 9.61
N MET A 116 -2.77 12.02 10.14
CA MET A 116 -2.56 12.09 11.60
C MET A 116 -3.33 13.24 12.26
N SER A 117 -3.76 14.24 11.49
CA SER A 117 -4.61 15.34 11.96
C SER A 117 -6.08 14.95 12.15
N ASP A 118 -6.50 13.81 11.60
CA ASP A 118 -7.89 13.36 11.65
C ASP A 118 -8.12 12.30 12.74
N LYS A 119 -9.38 12.17 13.16
CA LYS A 119 -9.80 11.12 14.10
C LYS A 119 -9.98 9.80 13.36
N ARG A 120 -9.29 8.74 13.81
CA ARG A 120 -9.39 7.39 13.24
C ARG A 120 -10.81 6.85 13.17
N ASP A 121 -11.66 7.18 14.15
CA ASP A 121 -13.07 6.75 14.21
C ASP A 121 -13.88 7.20 12.98
N ARG A 122 -13.49 8.29 12.31
CA ARG A 122 -14.16 8.74 11.07
C ARG A 122 -13.95 7.80 9.89
N PHE A 123 -12.91 6.95 9.95
CA PHE A 123 -12.48 6.06 8.88
C PHE A 123 -12.67 4.58 9.25
N GLN A 124 -13.36 4.31 10.36
CA GLN A 124 -13.66 2.96 10.79
C GLN A 124 -14.63 2.30 9.80
N LYS A 125 -14.28 1.10 9.33
CA LYS A 125 -15.18 0.29 8.50
C LYS A 125 -16.41 -0.09 9.31
N ILE A 126 -17.57 -0.06 8.65
CA ILE A 126 -18.81 -0.56 9.27
C ILE A 126 -18.64 -2.07 9.49
N HIS A 127 -18.94 -2.50 10.71
CA HIS A 127 -18.95 -3.91 11.09
C HIS A 127 -20.34 -4.26 11.63
N ILE A 128 -20.84 -5.43 11.26
CA ILE A 128 -22.11 -5.96 11.77
C ILE A 128 -21.80 -6.76 13.03
N ALA A 129 -22.31 -6.30 14.18
CA ALA A 129 -22.09 -6.98 15.45
C ALA A 129 -22.58 -8.43 15.40
N GLY A 130 -21.74 -9.38 15.82
CA GLY A 130 -22.04 -10.81 15.81
C GLY A 130 -21.88 -11.49 14.44
N TYR A 131 -21.46 -10.78 13.39
CA TYR A 131 -21.30 -11.38 12.06
C TYR A 131 -20.30 -12.55 12.05
N GLU A 132 -19.20 -12.42 12.79
CA GLU A 132 -18.16 -13.47 12.91
C GLU A 132 -18.64 -14.71 13.68
N GLU A 133 -19.72 -14.57 14.45
CA GLU A 133 -20.34 -15.67 15.21
C GLU A 133 -21.39 -16.43 14.38
N ILE A 134 -21.82 -15.87 13.25
CA ILE A 134 -22.81 -16.49 12.35
C ILE A 134 -22.07 -17.34 11.32
N ASN A 135 -22.34 -18.64 11.30
CA ASN A 135 -21.88 -19.50 10.22
C ASN A 135 -22.98 -19.63 9.16
N LEU A 136 -22.67 -19.19 7.92
CA LEU A 136 -23.63 -19.22 6.83
C LEU A 136 -24.12 -20.64 6.51
N SER A 137 -23.29 -21.66 6.74
CA SER A 137 -23.66 -23.07 6.51
C SER A 137 -24.83 -23.55 7.37
N ASP A 138 -25.11 -22.87 8.49
CA ASP A 138 -26.21 -23.24 9.37
C ASP A 138 -27.58 -22.82 8.79
N TYR A 139 -27.58 -22.04 7.71
CA TYR A 139 -28.77 -21.42 7.10
C TYR A 139 -28.93 -21.69 5.58
N LEU A 140 -28.04 -22.50 4.98
CA LEU A 140 -28.07 -22.90 3.57
C LEU A 140 -28.48 -24.38 3.42
#